data_AF-A0A9D1SPW5-F1
#
_entry.id   AF-A0A9D1SPW5-F1
#
_cell.length_a   1.000
_cell.length_b   1.000
_cell.length_c   1.000
_cell.angle_alpha   90.00
_cell.angle_beta   90.00
_cell.angle_gamma   90.00
#
_symmetry.space_group_name_H-M   'P 1'
#
loop_
_entity.id
_entity.type
_entity.pdbx_description
1 polymer ?
#
loop_
_entity_poly.entity_id
_entity_poly.type
_entity_poly.pdbx_seq_one_letter_code
_entity_poly.pdbx_strand_id
1 'polypeptide(L)'
;MGGRGTFAKGNNVPYVYKTVGEIEGVPVLEGIGGIHSLPEESHSSEAYIKLKPSGIFHEMRIYDKEHYLVKEIAYHPEPKLTGGKRRNILHIHEYDRSFKRSAARLLTQKEFNLFQKYFIGVNNDQR
;
A
#
# COMPACT_ATOMS: atom_id res chain seq x y z
N MET A 1 9.71 5.03 -19.32
CA MET A 1 10.64 5.83 -18.49
C MET A 1 9.94 6.12 -17.17
N GLY A 2 10.14 5.28 -16.14
CA GLY A 2 9.59 5.48 -14.80
C GLY A 2 10.74 5.84 -13.87
N GLY A 3 10.82 7.12 -13.50
CA GLY A 3 11.92 7.65 -12.70
C GLY A 3 11.92 7.02 -11.31
N ARG A 4 12.98 6.28 -10.99
CA ARG A 4 13.34 5.87 -9.64
C ARG A 4 13.69 7.12 -8.86
N GLY A 5 12.83 7.49 -7.90
CA GLY A 5 13.05 8.62 -7.01
C GLY A 5 14.10 8.26 -5.96
N THR A 6 15.37 8.26 -6.36
CA THR A 6 16.49 8.32 -5.42
C THR A 6 16.38 9.61 -4.63
N PHE A 7 16.27 9.51 -3.30
CA PHE A 7 16.35 10.66 -2.39
C PHE A 7 17.69 11.39 -2.57
N ALA A 8 17.67 12.47 -3.34
CA ALA A 8 18.78 13.41 -3.40
C ALA A 8 18.75 14.27 -2.14
N LYS A 9 19.66 13.96 -1.22
CA LYS A 9 20.00 14.72 -0.01
C LYS A 9 20.21 16.21 -0.38
N GLY A 10 19.21 17.07 -0.14
CA GLY A 10 19.34 18.52 -0.26
C GLY A 10 18.28 19.29 -1.06
N ASN A 11 17.32 18.63 -1.73
CA ASN A 11 16.21 19.33 -2.37
C ASN A 11 14.92 19.20 -1.55
N ASN A 12 14.27 20.34 -1.27
CA ASN A 12 12.96 20.39 -0.63
C ASN A 12 11.91 19.86 -1.63
N VAL A 13 11.79 18.54 -1.75
CA VAL A 13 10.80 17.90 -2.60
C VAL A 13 9.42 18.33 -2.08
N PRO A 14 8.53 18.87 -2.94
CA PRO A 14 7.20 19.27 -2.50
C PRO A 14 6.52 18.11 -1.79
N TYR A 15 5.80 18.39 -0.71
CA TYR A 15 5.01 17.39 -0.03
C TYR A 15 3.93 16.88 -1.01
N VAL A 16 4.07 15.64 -1.48
CA VAL A 16 3.21 15.05 -2.52
C VAL A 16 2.06 14.23 -1.95
N TYR A 17 1.94 14.16 -0.63
CA TYR A 17 0.88 13.47 0.09
C TYR A 17 0.23 14.43 1.08
N LYS A 18 -0.96 14.13 1.58
CA LYS A 18 -1.52 14.74 2.80
C LYS A 18 -2.05 13.62 3.68
N THR A 19 -1.86 13.75 4.99
CA THR A 19 -2.50 12.87 5.96
C THR A 19 -3.93 13.35 6.15
N VAL A 20 -4.91 12.48 5.85
CA VAL A 20 -6.35 12.81 5.92
C VAL A 20 -7.05 12.16 7.12
N GLY A 21 -6.33 11.32 7.86
CA GLY A 21 -6.82 10.65 9.05
C GLY A 21 -5.88 9.53 9.46
N GLU A 22 -6.36 8.67 10.35
CA GLU A 22 -5.66 7.47 10.80
C GLU A 22 -6.64 6.31 10.96
N ILE A 23 -6.16 5.10 10.76
CA ILE A 23 -6.89 3.86 11.04
C ILE A 23 -5.99 3.03 11.94
N GLU A 24 -6.44 2.74 13.15
CA GLU A 24 -5.68 1.92 14.12
C GLU A 24 -4.25 2.47 14.36
N GLY A 25 -4.12 3.81 14.38
CA GLY A 25 -2.83 4.52 14.54
C GLY A 25 -1.96 4.57 13.29
N VAL A 26 -2.42 4.04 12.15
CA VAL A 26 -1.71 4.11 10.87
C VAL A 26 -2.23 5.29 10.04
N PRO A 27 -1.37 6.24 9.62
CA PRO A 27 -1.82 7.40 8.85
C PRO A 27 -2.41 7.00 7.49
N VAL A 28 -3.54 7.61 7.16
CA VAL A 28 -4.20 7.52 5.86
C VAL A 28 -3.70 8.67 4.99
N LEU A 29 -3.08 8.34 3.86
CA LEU A 29 -2.52 9.32 2.93
C LEU A 29 -3.41 9.47 1.69
N GLU A 30 -3.52 10.71 1.22
CA GLU A 30 -4.08 11.06 -0.08
C GLU A 30 -3.00 11.80 -0.88
N GLY A 31 -2.78 11.40 -2.13
CA GLY A 31 -1.80 12.07 -2.99
C GLY A 31 -2.28 13.46 -3.43
N ILE A 32 -1.35 14.41 -3.48
CA ILE A 32 -1.58 15.78 -3.96
C ILE A 32 -1.21 15.82 -5.45
N GLY A 33 -1.96 16.56 -6.26
CA GLY A 33 -1.60 16.80 -7.67
C GLY A 33 -1.68 15.56 -8.57
N GLY A 34 -2.55 14.59 -8.25
CA GLY A 34 -2.75 13.40 -9.08
C GLY A 34 -1.81 12.23 -8.77
N ILE A 35 -1.07 12.29 -7.65
CA ILE A 35 -0.28 11.15 -7.20
C ILE A 35 -1.23 10.03 -6.73
N HIS A 36 -1.06 8.86 -7.34
CA HIS A 36 -1.91 7.70 -7.11
C HIS A 36 -1.25 6.58 -6.31
N SER A 37 0.02 6.65 -5.98
CA SER A 37 0.70 5.59 -5.22
C SER A 37 1.04 6.10 -3.83
N LEU A 38 1.15 5.20 -2.85
CA LEU A 38 1.80 5.52 -1.57
C LEU A 38 3.32 5.76 -1.76
N PRO A 39 4.04 6.33 -0.78
CA PRO A 39 5.49 6.54 -0.90
C PRO A 39 6.28 5.22 -0.97
N GLU A 40 7.44 5.21 -1.63
CA GLU A 40 8.33 4.02 -1.69
C GLU A 40 9.26 3.92 -0.47
N GLU A 41 9.51 5.04 0.21
CA GLU A 41 10.22 5.10 1.48
C GLU A 41 9.40 5.89 2.49
N SER A 42 9.45 5.46 3.75
CA SER A 42 8.75 6.16 4.82
C SER A 42 9.56 7.33 5.36
N HIS A 43 8.86 8.37 5.80
CA HIS A 43 9.49 9.50 6.49
C HIS A 43 9.31 9.46 8.00
N SER A 44 8.23 8.83 8.49
CA SER A 44 7.82 8.98 9.88
C SER A 44 6.92 7.86 10.42
N SER A 45 6.52 6.89 9.60
CA SER A 45 5.57 5.84 10.00
C SER A 45 5.99 4.46 9.51
N GLU A 46 5.73 3.42 10.29
CA GLU A 46 6.01 2.04 9.87
C GLU A 46 5.02 1.55 8.79
N ALA A 47 3.91 2.27 8.59
CA ALA A 47 2.96 2.00 7.53
C ALA A 47 2.19 3.24 7.10
N TYR A 48 1.62 3.18 5.89
CA TYR A 48 0.64 4.12 5.39
C TYR A 48 -0.51 3.38 4.72
N ILE A 49 -1.72 3.91 4.85
CA ILE A 49 -2.93 3.38 4.22
C ILE A 49 -3.42 4.37 3.18
N LYS A 50 -3.95 3.86 2.08
CA LYS A 50 -4.72 4.62 1.10
C LYS A 50 -6.10 4.01 0.97
N LEU A 51 -7.10 4.90 0.94
CA LEU A 51 -8.49 4.55 0.69
C LEU A 51 -8.87 4.90 -0.74
N LYS A 52 -9.91 4.25 -1.25
CA LYS A 52 -10.63 4.68 -2.45
C LYS A 52 -11.41 5.95 -2.13
N PRO A 53 -11.83 6.74 -3.15
CA PRO A 53 -12.72 7.88 -2.93
C PRO A 53 -14.01 7.52 -2.17
N SER A 54 -14.45 6.26 -2.24
CA SER A 54 -15.61 5.73 -1.50
C SER A 54 -15.33 5.40 -0.02
N GLY A 55 -14.12 5.63 0.49
CA GLY A 55 -13.71 5.29 1.85
C GLY A 55 -13.35 3.82 2.07
N ILE A 56 -13.42 2.98 1.04
CA ILE A 56 -13.05 1.56 1.11
C ILE A 56 -11.52 1.42 1.05
N PHE A 57 -10.96 0.47 1.80
CA PHE A 57 -9.54 0.11 1.72
C PHE A 57 -9.08 -0.11 0.27
N HIS A 58 -7.97 0.51 -0.10
CA HIS A 58 -7.40 0.37 -1.44
C HIS A 58 -6.04 -0.30 -1.41
N GLU A 59 -5.11 0.24 -0.63
CA GLU A 59 -3.76 -0.30 -0.46
C GLU A 59 -3.16 0.14 0.88
N MET A 60 -2.21 -0.63 1.38
CA MET A 60 -1.38 -0.33 2.53
C MET A 60 0.06 -0.71 2.22
N ARG A 61 0.99 0.18 2.57
CA ARG A 61 2.42 -0.08 2.49
C ARG A 61 3.02 -0.17 3.88
N ILE A 62 3.91 -1.13 4.05
CA ILE A 62 4.61 -1.41 5.30
C ILE A 62 6.10 -1.26 5.04
N TYR A 63 6.77 -0.57 5.95
CA TYR A 63 8.17 -0.22 5.86
C TYR A 63 8.95 -0.91 6.99
N ASP A 64 10.22 -1.20 6.74
CA ASP A 64 11.12 -1.66 7.79
C ASP A 64 11.67 -0.50 8.64
N LYS A 65 12.52 -0.84 9.61
CA LYS A 65 13.17 0.14 10.51
C LYS A 65 14.13 1.08 9.79
N GLU A 66 14.57 0.72 8.58
CA GLU A 66 15.40 1.55 7.72
C GLU A 66 14.52 2.39 6.76
N HIS A 67 13.20 2.38 6.96
CA HIS A 67 12.18 3.07 6.18
C HIS A 67 12.00 2.58 4.74
N TYR A 68 12.50 1.39 4.40
CA TYR A 68 12.31 0.78 3.08
C TYR A 68 10.99 0.04 2.99
N LEU A 69 10.28 0.20 1.86
CA LEU A 69 9.07 -0.58 1.57
C LEU A 69 9.43 -2.08 1.53
N VAL A 70 8.76 -2.87 2.37
CA VAL A 70 8.93 -4.33 2.41
C VAL A 70 7.69 -5.08 1.94
N LYS A 71 6.50 -4.53 2.19
CA LYS A 71 5.23 -5.17 1.86
C LYS A 71 4.19 -4.15 1.40
N GLU A 72 3.43 -4.52 0.38
CA GLU A 72 2.27 -3.79 -0.11
C GLU A 72 1.07 -4.73 -0.12
N ILE A 73 0.03 -4.40 0.66
CA ILE A 73 -1.24 -5.14 0.68
C ILE A 73 -2.25 -4.32 -0.10
N ALA A 74 -2.87 -4.90 -1.12
CA ALA A 74 -3.76 -4.18 -2.02
C ALA A 74 -5.11 -4.88 -2.19
N TYR A 75 -6.15 -4.07 -2.39
CA TYR A 75 -7.53 -4.52 -2.67
C TYR A 75 -8.03 -3.96 -4.01
N HIS A 76 -7.59 -4.61 -5.08
CA HIS A 76 -8.00 -4.33 -6.45
C HIS A 76 -7.94 -5.62 -7.29
N PRO A 77 -8.42 -5.60 -8.54
CA PRO A 77 -8.35 -6.78 -9.39
C PRO A 77 -6.91 -7.15 -9.68
N GLU A 78 -6.57 -8.43 -9.49
CA GLU A 78 -5.26 -8.99 -9.82
C GLU A 78 -5.47 -10.18 -10.77
N PRO A 79 -5.38 -9.98 -12.10
CA PRO A 79 -5.67 -10.99 -13.10
C PRO A 79 -4.91 -12.31 -12.92
N LYS A 80 -3.69 -12.25 -12.38
CA LYS A 80 -2.87 -13.44 -12.14
C LYS A 80 -3.44 -14.35 -11.06
N LEU A 81 -4.13 -13.78 -10.08
CA LEU A 81 -4.75 -14.54 -8.98
C LEU A 81 -6.21 -14.89 -9.28
N THR A 82 -6.90 -14.07 -10.06
CA THR A 82 -8.33 -14.25 -10.33
C THR A 82 -8.64 -14.98 -11.63
N GLY A 83 -7.62 -15.45 -12.37
CA GLY A 83 -7.78 -16.08 -13.68
C GLY A 83 -8.39 -15.12 -14.71
N GLY A 84 -8.01 -13.84 -14.66
CA GLY A 84 -8.53 -12.80 -15.56
C GLY A 84 -9.87 -12.17 -15.16
N LYS A 85 -10.47 -12.58 -14.02
CA LYS A 85 -11.72 -11.97 -13.54
C LYS A 85 -11.44 -10.58 -12.94
N ARG A 86 -12.25 -9.57 -13.30
CA ARG A 86 -12.18 -8.21 -12.74
C ARG A 86 -12.79 -8.09 -11.34
N ARG A 87 -12.53 -9.07 -10.47
CA ARG A 87 -12.98 -9.04 -9.07
C ARG A 87 -11.87 -8.46 -8.21
N ASN A 88 -12.20 -7.51 -7.34
CA ASN A 88 -11.24 -7.04 -6.34
C ASN A 88 -10.81 -8.24 -5.49
N ILE A 89 -9.53 -8.36 -5.20
CA ILE A 89 -9.02 -9.39 -4.31
C ILE A 89 -7.97 -8.80 -3.38
N LEU A 90 -8.00 -9.21 -2.12
CA LEU A 90 -6.89 -8.92 -1.21
C LEU A 90 -5.68 -9.73 -1.63
N HIS A 91 -4.61 -9.04 -1.96
CA HIS A 91 -3.34 -9.65 -2.31
C HIS A 91 -2.19 -8.86 -1.72
N ILE A 92 -1.03 -9.51 -1.63
CA ILE A 92 0.18 -8.92 -1.09
C ILE A 92 1.32 -9.05 -2.08
N HIS A 93 2.12 -7.99 -2.14
CA HIS A 93 3.42 -7.94 -2.78
C HIS A 93 4.51 -7.76 -1.72
N GLU A 94 5.65 -8.40 -1.95
CA GLU A 94 6.85 -8.24 -1.14
C GLU A 94 7.92 -7.55 -1.99
N TYR A 95 8.76 -6.76 -1.34
CA TYR A 95 9.81 -5.99 -1.98
C TYR A 95 11.17 -6.39 -1.42
N ASP A 96 12.15 -6.52 -2.31
CA ASP A 96 13.54 -6.61 -1.89
C ASP A 96 14.14 -5.20 -1.66
N ARG A 97 15.37 -5.14 -1.13
CA ARG A 97 16.10 -3.86 -0.93
C ARG A 97 16.39 -3.09 -2.22
N SER A 98 16.17 -3.69 -3.39
CA SER A 98 16.26 -3.01 -4.69
C SER A 98 14.90 -2.50 -5.18
N PHE A 99 13.89 -2.50 -4.30
CA PHE A 99 12.50 -2.16 -4.59
C PHE A 99 11.88 -3.03 -5.70
N LYS A 100 12.40 -4.25 -5.90
CA LYS A 100 11.85 -5.19 -6.86
C LYS A 100 10.66 -5.89 -6.23
N ARG A 101 9.49 -5.66 -6.83
CA ARG A 101 8.22 -6.25 -6.43
C ARG A 101 8.14 -7.75 -6.79
N SER A 102 7.76 -8.58 -5.83
CA SER A 102 7.45 -10.00 -6.04
C SER A 102 6.09 -10.18 -6.75
N ALA A 103 5.84 -11.40 -7.22
CA ALA A 103 4.53 -11.75 -7.77
C ALA A 103 3.45 -11.60 -6.68
N ALA A 104 2.26 -11.14 -7.07
CA ALA A 104 1.12 -11.08 -6.17
C ALA A 104 0.82 -12.48 -5.61
N ARG A 105 0.58 -12.56 -4.30
CA ARG A 105 0.06 -13.76 -3.65
C ARG A 105 -1.13 -13.41 -2.76
N LEU A 106 -1.93 -14.42 -2.44
CA LEU A 106 -2.97 -14.27 -1.43
C LEU A 106 -2.34 -14.08 -0.04
N LEU A 107 -3.06 -13.38 0.82
CA LEU A 107 -2.71 -13.28 2.23
C LEU A 107 -2.89 -14.66 2.87
N THR A 108 -1.95 -15.06 3.71
CA THR A 108 -2.17 -16.20 4.61
C THR A 108 -3.20 -15.86 5.67
N GLN A 109 -3.82 -16.86 6.30
CA GLN A 109 -4.78 -16.63 7.39
C GLN A 109 -4.18 -15.79 8.54
N LYS A 110 -2.90 -15.99 8.85
CA LYS A 110 -2.19 -15.22 9.89
C LYS A 110 -2.04 -13.75 9.49
N GLU A 111 -1.65 -13.48 8.26
CA GLU A 111 -1.54 -12.11 7.74
C GLU A 111 -2.91 -11.44 7.68
N PHE A 112 -3.92 -12.14 7.20
CA PHE A 112 -5.28 -11.62 7.20
C PHE A 112 -5.72 -11.23 8.62
N ASN A 113 -5.53 -12.12 9.60
CA ASN A 113 -5.93 -11.83 10.98
C ASN A 113 -5.18 -10.64 11.58
N LEU A 114 -3.93 -10.43 11.19
CA LEU A 114 -3.10 -9.31 11.63
C LEU A 114 -3.55 -7.98 11.01
N PHE A 115 -3.94 -7.98 9.74
CA PHE A 115 -4.22 -6.77 8.98
C PHE A 115 -5.72 -6.47 8.79
N GLN A 116 -6.63 -7.39 9.12
CA GLN A 116 -8.08 -7.24 8.90
C GLN A 116 -8.66 -5.95 9.50
N LYS A 117 -8.10 -5.46 10.60
CA LYS A 117 -8.51 -4.21 11.25
C LYS A 117 -8.32 -2.97 10.38
N TYR A 118 -7.45 -3.03 9.37
CA TYR A 118 -7.22 -1.94 8.41
C TYR A 118 -8.11 -2.07 7.16
N PHE A 119 -8.75 -3.22 6.91
CA PHE A 119 -9.51 -3.51 5.68
C PHE A 119 -10.94 -2.98 5.72
N ILE A 120 -11.10 -1.71 6.06
CA ILE A 120 -12.40 -1.04 6.17
C ILE A 120 -13.16 -1.12 4.83
N GLY A 121 -14.41 -1.57 4.88
CA GLY A 121 -15.30 -1.67 3.71
C GLY A 121 -14.95 -2.79 2.72
N VAL A 122 -14.00 -3.68 3.05
CA VAL A 122 -13.74 -4.88 2.25
C VAL A 122 -14.76 -5.95 2.62
N ASN A 123 -15.52 -6.44 1.64
CA ASN A 123 -16.42 -7.57 1.86
C ASN A 123 -15.60 -8.84 2.14
N ASN A 124 -15.77 -9.39 3.35
CA ASN A 124 -15.06 -10.58 3.84
C ASN A 124 -15.50 -11.90 3.17
N ASP A 125 -16.44 -11.86 2.23
CA ASP A 125 -16.91 -13.00 1.41
C ASP A 125 -15.90 -13.49 0.36
N GLN A 126 -14.62 -13.13 0.49
CA GLN A 126 -13.56 -13.56 -0.42
C GLN A 126 -12.78 -14.78 0.10
N ARG A 127 -13.38 -15.52 1.04
CA ARG A 127 -12.87 -16.79 1.56
C ARG A 127 -13.15 -17.94 0.59
#